data_AF-A0A838DNW1-F1
#
_entry.id   AF-A0A838DNW1-F1
#
_cell.length_a   1.000
_cell.length_b   1.000
_cell.length_c   1.000
_cell.angle_alpha   90.00
_cell.angle_beta   90.00
_cell.angle_gamma   90.00
#
_symmetry.space_group_name_H-M   'P 1'
#
loop_
_entity.id
_entity.type
_entity.pdbx_description
1 polymer ?
#
loop_
_entity_poly.entity_id
_entity_poly.type
_entity_poly.pdbx_seq_one_letter_code
_entity_poly.pdbx_strand_id
1 'polypeptide(L)'
;MSQSSHHTASLSTAQAMDLLNEEWNREVLPRLPEGWESQARQLGAFQRQRQIQAAGDLLRGLLAYVLGPLSFRGVGEWAVLIGLGDLSGSAWRRRLLRASRWLEWLVAELLMGVVPVRRDAGQT
;
A
#
# COMPACT_ATOMS: atom_id res chain seq x y z
N MET A 1 43.90 -19.15 -14.03
CA MET A 1 43.30 -18.60 -12.79
C MET A 1 42.49 -17.37 -13.18
N SER A 2 41.25 -17.55 -13.60
CA SER A 2 40.38 -16.44 -13.99
C SER A 2 39.49 -16.11 -12.79
N GLN A 3 39.81 -15.01 -12.11
CA GLN A 3 38.93 -14.45 -11.09
C GLN A 3 37.79 -13.73 -11.80
N SER A 4 36.62 -14.37 -11.82
CA SER A 4 35.36 -13.70 -12.16
C SER A 4 35.04 -12.70 -11.04
N SER A 5 35.37 -11.43 -11.26
CA SER A 5 34.92 -10.33 -10.41
C SER A 5 33.40 -10.23 -10.51
N HIS A 6 32.68 -10.91 -9.62
CA HIS A 6 31.26 -10.65 -9.41
C HIS A 6 31.13 -9.24 -8.81
N HIS A 7 30.85 -8.28 -9.68
CA HIS A 7 30.49 -6.92 -9.28
C HIS A 7 29.09 -6.97 -8.65
N THR A 8 29.00 -7.32 -7.37
CA THR A 8 27.82 -7.04 -6.57
C THR A 8 27.76 -5.52 -6.40
N ALA A 9 27.09 -4.85 -7.33
CA ALA A 9 26.90 -3.40 -7.27
C ALA A 9 26.04 -3.07 -6.05
N SER A 10 26.61 -2.36 -5.08
CA SER A 10 25.85 -1.73 -4.01
C SER A 10 24.96 -0.65 -4.62
N LEU A 11 23.65 -0.83 -4.59
CA LEU A 11 22.68 0.18 -5.01
C LEU A 11 22.84 1.43 -4.15
N SER A 12 22.78 2.60 -4.78
CA SER A 12 22.58 3.85 -4.03
C SER A 12 21.20 3.85 -3.36
N THR A 13 21.04 4.62 -2.29
CA THR A 13 19.75 4.74 -1.57
C THR A 13 18.61 5.15 -2.51
N ALA A 14 18.85 6.07 -3.44
CA ALA A 14 17.85 6.51 -4.41
C ALA A 14 17.40 5.36 -5.33
N GLN A 15 18.34 4.59 -5.89
CA GLN A 15 18.02 3.45 -6.74
C GLN A 15 17.27 2.35 -5.97
N ALA A 16 17.63 2.12 -4.69
CA ALA A 16 16.91 1.18 -3.85
C ALA A 16 15.47 1.64 -3.57
N MET A 17 15.25 2.93 -3.33
CA MET A 17 13.91 3.51 -3.13
C MET A 17 13.06 3.40 -4.39
N ASP A 18 13.62 3.70 -5.56
CA ASP A 18 12.91 3.56 -6.83
C ASP A 18 12.49 2.11 -7.08
N LEU A 19 13.39 1.16 -6.85
CA LEU A 19 13.08 -0.27 -6.98
C LEU A 19 11.96 -0.69 -6.02
N LEU A 20 11.97 -0.21 -4.76
CA LEU A 20 10.92 -0.49 -3.79
C LEU A 20 9.56 0.11 -4.21
N ASN A 21 9.56 1.25 -4.91
CA ASN A 21 8.34 1.88 -5.41
C ASN A 21 7.81 1.15 -6.64
N GLU A 22 8.69 0.77 -7.56
CA GLU A 22 8.35 -0.05 -8.72
C GLU A 22 7.78 -1.41 -8.32
N GLU A 23 8.40 -2.09 -7.35
CA GLU A 23 7.92 -3.38 -6.85
C GLU A 23 6.51 -3.27 -6.26
N TRP A 24 6.27 -2.24 -5.44
CA TRP A 24 4.95 -1.96 -4.88
C TRP A 24 3.90 -1.72 -5.98
N ASN A 25 4.25 -0.90 -6.97
CA ASN A 25 3.37 -0.56 -8.09
C ASN A 25 3.10 -1.75 -9.00
N ARG A 26 4.05 -2.67 -9.15
CA ARG A 26 3.92 -3.86 -10.01
C ARG A 26 3.18 -4.99 -9.32
N GLU A 27 3.45 -5.23 -8.04
CA GLU A 27 2.94 -6.41 -7.35
C GLU A 27 1.67 -6.15 -6.56
N VAL A 28 1.49 -4.96 -5.99
CA VAL A 28 0.37 -4.73 -5.06
C VAL A 28 -0.78 -4.01 -5.74
N LEU A 29 -0.52 -2.88 -6.39
CA LEU A 29 -1.58 -2.04 -6.95
C LEU A 29 -2.45 -2.75 -8.02
N PRO A 30 -1.92 -3.60 -8.92
CA PRO A 30 -2.74 -4.27 -9.94
C PRO A 30 -3.67 -5.35 -9.37
N ARG A 31 -3.44 -5.78 -8.11
CA ARG A 31 -4.29 -6.78 -7.43
C ARG A 31 -5.48 -6.12 -6.72
N LEU A 32 -5.57 -4.79 -6.70
CA LEU A 32 -6.66 -4.06 -6.06
C LEU A 32 -7.91 -4.02 -6.97
N PRO A 33 -9.11 -3.91 -6.39
CA PRO A 33 -10.35 -3.79 -7.14
C PRO A 33 -10.35 -2.57 -8.06
N GLU A 34 -11.04 -2.66 -9.20
CA GLU A 34 -11.19 -1.52 -10.11
C GLU A 34 -11.82 -0.32 -9.38
N GLY A 35 -11.33 0.89 -9.69
CA GLY A 35 -11.84 2.11 -9.07
C GLY A 35 -11.44 2.32 -7.61
N TRP A 36 -10.51 1.53 -7.04
CA TRP A 36 -10.10 1.68 -5.64
C TRP A 36 -9.66 3.10 -5.27
N GLU A 37 -9.01 3.82 -6.19
CA GLU A 37 -8.60 5.21 -5.99
C GLU A 37 -9.75 6.20 -5.95
N SER A 38 -10.79 5.99 -6.76
CA SER A 38 -11.98 6.84 -6.74
C SER A 38 -12.77 6.59 -5.47
N GLN A 39 -12.86 5.33 -5.04
CA GLN A 39 -13.48 4.95 -3.77
C GLN A 39 -12.73 5.51 -2.55
N ALA A 40 -11.40 5.58 -2.59
CA ALA A 40 -10.62 6.23 -1.54
C ALA A 40 -11.03 7.71 -1.34
N ARG A 41 -11.36 8.41 -2.44
CA ARG A 41 -11.84 9.80 -2.41
C ARG A 41 -13.29 9.87 -1.94
N GLN A 42 -14.16 9.03 -2.51
CA GLN A 42 -15.59 9.00 -2.20
C GLN A 42 -15.86 8.67 -0.73
N LEU A 43 -15.14 7.71 -0.16
CA LEU A 43 -15.28 7.29 1.24
C LEU A 43 -14.46 8.15 2.22
N GLY A 44 -13.76 9.18 1.73
CA GLY A 44 -13.06 10.17 2.54
C GLY A 44 -11.70 9.73 3.08
N ALA A 45 -11.18 8.57 2.66
CA ALA A 45 -9.85 8.08 3.03
C ALA A 45 -8.73 9.00 2.50
N PHE A 46 -8.89 9.49 1.27
CA PHE A 46 -7.90 10.33 0.60
C PHE A 46 -8.56 11.51 -0.12
N GLN A 47 -8.45 12.72 0.42
CA GLN A 47 -9.14 13.90 -0.14
C GLN A 47 -8.21 15.01 -0.63
N ARG A 48 -7.01 15.13 -0.05
CA ARG A 48 -6.06 16.19 -0.40
C ARG A 48 -4.65 15.62 -0.46
N GLN A 49 -3.97 15.93 -1.55
CA GLN A 49 -2.54 15.71 -1.69
C GLN A 49 -1.84 16.73 -0.80
N ARG A 50 -1.29 16.25 0.31
CA ARG A 50 -0.46 17.05 1.22
C ARG A 50 0.91 16.39 1.28
N GLN A 51 1.18 15.68 2.36
CA GLN A 51 2.40 14.92 2.55
C GLN A 51 2.30 13.47 2.05
N ILE A 52 1.17 13.09 1.44
CA ILE A 52 0.99 11.83 0.71
C ILE A 52 0.45 12.20 -0.67
N GLN A 53 1.07 11.69 -1.73
CA GLN A 53 0.78 12.07 -3.12
C GLN A 53 -0.31 11.21 -3.77
N ALA A 54 -0.38 9.92 -3.42
CA ALA A 54 -1.38 9.00 -3.95
C ALA A 54 -2.16 8.24 -2.86
N ALA A 55 -3.34 7.74 -3.21
CA ALA A 55 -4.09 6.83 -2.34
C ALA A 55 -3.33 5.50 -2.13
N GLY A 56 -2.50 5.09 -3.10
CA GLY A 56 -1.65 3.90 -3.00
C GLY A 56 -0.57 4.05 -1.94
N ASP A 57 0.01 5.25 -1.82
CA ASP A 57 1.00 5.56 -0.79
C ASP A 57 0.37 5.53 0.61
N LEU A 58 -0.86 6.06 0.73
CA LEU A 58 -1.65 5.94 1.95
C LEU A 58 -1.82 4.46 2.31
N LEU A 59 -2.30 3.64 1.38
CA LEU A 59 -2.50 2.21 1.60
C LEU A 59 -1.20 1.52 2.05
N ARG A 60 -0.08 1.83 1.39
CA ARG A 60 1.22 1.27 1.73
C ARG A 60 1.60 1.53 3.18
N GLY A 61 1.40 2.77 3.65
CA GLY A 61 1.66 3.12 5.06
C GLY A 61 0.68 2.46 6.03
N LEU A 62 -0.59 2.28 5.65
CA LEU A 62 -1.55 1.54 6.49
C LEU A 62 -1.19 0.06 6.58
N LEU A 63 -0.76 -0.58 5.48
CA LEU A 63 -0.31 -1.97 5.50
C LEU A 63 1.00 -2.15 6.27
N ALA A 64 1.93 -1.20 6.19
CA ALA A 64 3.15 -1.22 6.99
C ALA A 64 2.85 -1.20 8.51
N TYR A 65 1.79 -0.49 8.92
CA TYR A 65 1.29 -0.51 10.29
C TYR A 65 0.64 -1.85 10.66
N VAL A 66 -0.20 -2.41 9.79
CA VAL A 66 -1.02 -3.60 10.09
C VAL A 66 -0.20 -4.90 10.02
N LEU A 67 0.68 -5.01 9.03
CA LEU A 67 1.45 -6.22 8.75
C LEU A 67 2.86 -6.20 9.36
N GLY A 68 3.35 -5.02 9.74
CA GLY A 68 4.68 -4.83 10.30
C GLY A 68 4.69 -4.63 11.82
N PRO A 69 5.87 -4.67 12.45
CA PRO A 69 6.03 -4.44 13.89
C PRO A 69 6.00 -2.94 14.27
N LEU A 70 5.55 -2.05 13.38
CA LEU A 70 5.71 -0.61 13.53
C LEU A 70 4.57 0.01 14.34
N SER A 71 4.90 0.86 15.31
CA SER A 71 3.95 1.80 15.89
C SER A 71 3.60 2.91 14.88
N PHE A 72 2.55 3.70 15.11
CA PHE A 72 2.24 4.86 14.25
C PHE A 72 3.41 5.85 14.11
N ARG A 73 4.21 6.02 15.17
CA ARG A 73 5.42 6.83 15.10
C ARG A 73 6.45 6.16 14.18
N GLY A 74 6.66 4.86 14.34
CA GLY A 74 7.55 4.06 13.49
C GLY A 74 7.14 4.11 12.02
N VAL A 75 5.84 4.10 11.71
CA VAL A 75 5.33 4.28 10.34
C VAL A 75 5.65 5.68 9.80
N GLY A 76 5.59 6.72 10.64
CA GLY A 76 6.02 8.07 10.27
C GLY A 76 7.50 8.14 9.89
N GLU A 77 8.37 7.59 10.75
CA GLU A 77 9.81 7.53 10.51
C GLU A 77 10.13 6.68 9.28
N TRP A 78 9.51 5.50 9.15
CA TRP A 78 9.65 4.63 7.99
C TRP A 78 9.19 5.28 6.68
N ALA A 79 8.05 6.00 6.69
CA ALA A 79 7.53 6.69 5.52
C ALA A 79 8.47 7.78 5.02
N VAL A 80 9.21 8.45 5.92
CA VAL A 80 10.28 9.38 5.54
C VAL A 80 11.45 8.64 4.90
N LEU A 81 11.91 7.54 5.51
CA LEU A 81 13.05 6.76 5.01
C LEU A 81 12.84 6.20 3.61
N ILE A 82 11.60 5.84 3.25
CA ILE A 82 11.27 5.31 1.92
C ILE A 82 10.70 6.36 0.97
N GLY A 83 10.68 7.64 1.35
CA GLY A 83 10.20 8.74 0.49
C GLY A 83 8.68 8.77 0.27
N LEU A 84 7.91 8.05 1.09
CA LEU A 84 6.45 7.94 0.98
C LEU A 84 5.72 9.21 1.46
N GLY A 85 6.28 9.87 2.46
CA GLY A 85 5.69 11.06 3.06
C GLY A 85 6.19 11.35 4.47
N ASP A 86 6.28 12.62 4.81
CA ASP A 86 6.61 13.07 6.16
C ASP A 86 5.32 13.32 6.95
N LEU A 87 5.03 12.48 7.94
CA LEU A 87 3.79 12.57 8.72
C LEU A 87 4.08 12.14 10.16
N SER A 88 3.56 12.92 11.13
CA SER A 88 3.58 12.49 12.53
C SER A 88 2.74 11.22 12.74
N GLY A 89 3.08 10.42 13.76
CA GLY A 89 2.29 9.23 14.11
C GLY A 89 0.82 9.54 14.41
N SER A 90 0.53 10.69 15.01
CA SER A 90 -0.87 11.12 15.21
C SER A 90 -1.61 11.36 13.89
N ALA A 91 -0.91 11.85 12.85
CA ALA A 91 -1.47 12.06 11.53
C ALA A 91 -1.73 10.72 10.82
N TRP A 92 -0.82 9.75 10.95
CA TRP A 92 -1.05 8.37 10.49
C TRP A 92 -2.26 7.74 11.17
N ARG A 93 -2.38 7.84 12.50
CA ARG A 93 -3.54 7.34 13.23
C ARG A 93 -4.86 7.96 12.73
N ARG A 94 -4.90 9.28 12.54
CA ARG A 94 -6.09 9.96 11.99
C ARG A 94 -6.43 9.50 10.58
N ARG A 95 -5.42 9.27 9.73
CA ARG A 95 -5.62 8.76 8.36
C ARG A 95 -6.14 7.32 8.36
N LEU A 96 -5.61 6.43 9.20
CA LEU A 96 -6.13 5.07 9.37
C LEU A 96 -7.61 5.09 9.74
N LEU A 97 -7.99 5.90 10.76
CA LEU A 97 -9.37 6.02 11.19
C LEU A 97 -10.30 6.54 10.09
N ARG A 98 -9.83 7.47 9.25
CA ARG A 98 -10.60 7.96 8.09
C ARG A 98 -10.67 6.95 6.95
N ALA A 99 -9.67 6.08 6.84
CA ALA A 99 -9.60 5.05 5.83
C ALA A 99 -10.45 3.81 6.15
N SER A 100 -11.02 3.69 7.36
CA SER A 100 -11.72 2.47 7.79
C SER A 100 -12.80 2.02 6.81
N ARG A 101 -13.72 2.92 6.41
CA ARG A 101 -14.79 2.61 5.46
C ARG A 101 -14.26 2.20 4.09
N TRP A 102 -13.14 2.78 3.67
CA TRP A 102 -12.49 2.42 2.42
C TRP A 102 -11.77 1.08 2.49
N LEU A 103 -11.15 0.74 3.63
CA LEU A 103 -10.55 -0.57 3.87
C LEU A 103 -11.62 -1.67 3.96
N GLU A 104 -12.75 -1.39 4.62
CA GLU A 104 -13.91 -2.28 4.66
C GLU A 104 -14.43 -2.59 3.25
N TRP A 105 -14.60 -1.54 2.42
CA TRP A 105 -14.99 -1.70 1.01
C TRP A 105 -13.94 -2.50 0.22
N LEU A 106 -12.65 -2.17 0.35
CA LEU A 106 -11.56 -2.88 -0.33
C LEU A 106 -11.57 -4.38 -0.01
N VAL A 107 -11.69 -4.74 1.26
CA VAL A 107 -11.73 -6.14 1.69
C VAL A 107 -12.98 -6.83 1.14
N ALA A 108 -14.14 -6.18 1.18
CA ALA A 108 -15.37 -6.74 0.63
C ALA A 108 -15.25 -7.05 -0.87
N GLU A 109 -14.77 -6.10 -1.68
CA GLU A 109 -14.58 -6.30 -3.12
C GLU A 109 -13.54 -7.38 -3.44
N LEU A 110 -12.42 -7.39 -2.71
CA LEU A 110 -11.40 -8.43 -2.88
C LEU A 110 -11.95 -9.81 -2.55
N LEU A 111 -12.75 -9.95 -1.48
CA LEU A 111 -13.38 -11.21 -1.15
C LEU A 111 -14.43 -11.62 -2.19
N MET A 112 -15.24 -10.69 -2.70
CA MET A 112 -16.21 -11.00 -3.77
C MET A 112 -15.53 -11.44 -5.07
N GLY A 113 -14.38 -10.86 -5.42
CA GLY A 113 -13.59 -11.28 -6.58
C GLY A 113 -12.84 -12.62 -6.37
N VAL A 114 -12.52 -12.97 -5.13
CA VAL A 114 -11.81 -14.21 -4.77
C VAL A 114 -12.76 -15.40 -4.58
N VAL A 115 -14.03 -15.17 -4.21
CA VAL A 115 -15.01 -16.24 -4.07
C VAL A 115 -15.47 -16.68 -5.46
N PRO A 116 -15.13 -17.89 -5.95
CA PRO A 116 -15.89 -18.46 -7.05
C PRO A 116 -17.32 -18.58 -6.55
N VAL A 117 -18.25 -17.84 -7.18
CA VAL A 117 -19.68 -18.01 -6.95
C VAL A 117 -19.97 -19.50 -7.10
N ARG A 118 -20.22 -20.21 -5.98
CA ARG A 118 -20.89 -21.49 -6.04
C ARG A 118 -22.26 -21.17 -6.62
N ARG A 119 -22.38 -21.38 -7.93
CA ARG A 119 -23.69 -21.57 -8.53
C ARG A 119 -24.13 -22.90 -7.97
N ASP A 120 -24.96 -22.84 -6.94
CA ASP A 120 -25.66 -24.01 -6.44
C ASP A 120 -26.37 -24.61 -7.66
N ALA A 121 -25.88 -25.75 -8.12
CA ALA A 121 -26.53 -26.55 -9.13
C ALA A 121 -27.79 -27.13 -8.48
N GLY A 122 -28.85 -26.33 -8.50
CA GLY A 122 -30.22 -26.77 -8.27
C GLY A 122 -30.94 -26.85 -9.60
N GLN A 123 -31.56 -28.01 -9.83
CA GLN A 123 -32.56 -28.37 -10.85
C GLN A 123 -32.02 -28.91 -12.17
N THR A 124 -32.03 -30.24 -12.30
CA THR A 124 -33.21 -31.00 -12.75
C THR A 124 -33.25 -32.37 -12.10
#